data_AF-A0AAD7DVS0-F1
#
_entry.id   AF-A0AAD7DVS0-F1
#
_cell.length_a   1.000
_cell.length_b   1.000
_cell.length_c   1.000
_cell.angle_alpha   90.00
_cell.angle_beta   90.00
_cell.angle_gamma   90.00
#
_symmetry.space_group_name_H-M   'P 1'
#
loop_
_entity.id
_entity.type
_entity.pdbx_description
1 polymer ?
#
loop_
_entity_poly.entity_id
_entity_poly.type
_entity_poly.pdbx_seq_one_letter_code
_entity_poly.pdbx_strand_id
1 'polypeptide(L)'
;MDRIYKIDILKAMCMAQDAWNAMTQETIVHCWCRTGIQKENQPVSINKPAIADPGAWEIVCDHTKSSKMTIPEAQAELQKHLRACYMESDWMETLDAILVAENNVTTALQKVKELAKAIQQVP
;
A
#
# COMPACT_ATOMS: atom_id res chain seq x y z
N MET A 1 -0.73 -35.02 -13.86
CA MET A 1 -0.37 -33.95 -12.92
C MET A 1 1.12 -33.59 -13.11
N ASP A 2 1.48 -32.34 -12.76
CA ASP A 2 2.85 -31.84 -12.48
C ASP A 2 3.79 -31.39 -13.61
N ARG A 3 3.48 -30.26 -14.25
CA ARG A 3 4.49 -29.40 -14.91
C ARG A 3 4.45 -27.92 -14.50
N ILE A 4 3.59 -27.55 -13.56
CA ILE A 4 3.39 -26.16 -13.10
C ILE A 4 4.53 -25.64 -12.21
N TYR A 5 5.45 -26.50 -11.74
CA TYR A 5 6.57 -26.11 -10.86
C TYR A 5 7.95 -26.21 -11.52
N LYS A 6 8.02 -26.50 -12.82
CA LYS A 6 9.32 -26.70 -13.50
C LYS A 6 9.77 -25.43 -14.20
N ILE A 7 10.08 -24.39 -13.42
CA ILE A 7 10.86 -23.26 -13.94
C ILE A 7 12.32 -23.66 -13.95
N ASP A 8 12.99 -23.41 -15.06
CA ASP A 8 14.43 -23.56 -15.15
C ASP A 8 15.10 -22.55 -14.19
N ILE A 9 16.04 -23.02 -13.36
CA ILE A 9 16.66 -22.20 -12.33
C ILE A 9 17.40 -21.00 -12.96
N LEU A 10 18.06 -21.21 -14.10
CA LEU A 10 18.74 -20.13 -14.81
C LEU A 10 17.73 -19.07 -15.24
N LYS A 11 16.59 -19.51 -15.79
CA LYS A 11 15.50 -18.61 -16.17
C LYS A 11 14.97 -17.83 -14.97
N ALA A 12 14.78 -18.48 -13.83
CA ALA A 12 14.33 -17.81 -12.60
C ALA A 12 15.36 -16.78 -12.10
N MET A 13 16.65 -17.11 -12.12
CA MET A 13 17.71 -16.19 -11.70
C MET A 13 17.84 -14.99 -12.64
N CYS A 14 17.72 -15.19 -13.95
CA CYS A 14 17.70 -14.06 -14.91
C CYS A 14 16.50 -13.15 -14.68
N MET A 15 15.30 -13.71 -14.47
CA MET A 15 14.11 -12.90 -14.18
C MET A 15 14.26 -12.10 -12.88
N ALA A 16 14.85 -12.69 -11.84
CA ALA A 16 15.14 -11.98 -10.59
C ALA A 16 16.18 -10.88 -10.79
N GLN A 17 17.22 -11.13 -11.60
CA GLN A 17 18.24 -10.13 -11.91
C GLN A 17 17.68 -8.96 -12.73
N ASP A 18 16.83 -9.25 -13.71
CA ASP A 18 16.17 -8.24 -14.53
C ASP A 18 15.23 -7.38 -13.68
N ALA A 19 14.45 -8.01 -12.80
CA ALA A 19 13.60 -7.31 -11.85
C ALA A 19 14.42 -6.42 -10.91
N TRP A 20 15.53 -6.93 -10.36
CA TRP A 20 16.42 -6.17 -9.50
C TRP A 20 17.02 -4.95 -10.22
N ASN A 21 17.47 -5.13 -11.47
CA ASN A 21 18.05 -4.06 -12.28
C ASN A 21 17.01 -3.00 -12.69
N ALA A 22 15.73 -3.38 -12.81
CA ALA A 22 14.64 -2.46 -13.11
C ALA A 22 14.19 -1.63 -11.89
N MET A 23 14.58 -2.02 -10.66
CA MET A 23 14.25 -1.24 -9.47
C MET A 23 15.05 0.06 -9.43
N THR A 24 14.36 1.18 -9.25
CA THR A 24 15.01 2.47 -9.02
C THR A 24 15.45 2.62 -7.57
N GLN A 25 16.42 3.50 -7.31
CA GLN A 25 16.80 3.84 -5.93
C GLN A 25 15.59 4.38 -5.14
N GLU A 26 14.68 5.09 -5.79
CA GLU A 26 13.43 5.56 -5.16
C GLU A 26 12.55 4.40 -4.72
N THR A 27 12.46 3.34 -5.54
CA THR A 27 11.72 2.11 -5.19
C THR A 27 12.34 1.43 -3.96
N ILE A 28 13.68 1.37 -3.88
CA ILE A 28 14.39 0.78 -2.74
C ILE A 28 14.16 1.59 -1.47
N VAL A 29 14.29 2.92 -1.55
CA VAL A 29 14.03 3.83 -0.42
C VAL A 29 12.58 3.69 0.06
N HIS A 30 11.63 3.67 -0.87
CA HIS A 30 10.21 3.48 -0.56
C HIS A 30 9.96 2.13 0.13
N CYS A 31 10.59 1.04 -0.34
CA CYS A 31 10.52 -0.27 0.33
C CYS A 31 11.14 -0.25 1.74
N TRP A 32 12.26 0.46 1.95
CA TRP A 32 12.87 0.60 3.27
C TRP A 32 12.07 1.46 4.24
N CYS A 33 11.42 2.53 3.76
CA CYS A 33 10.48 3.30 4.56
C CYS A 33 9.27 2.45 4.96
N ARG A 34 8.69 1.73 3.99
CA ARG A 34 7.52 0.87 4.22
C ARG A 34 7.80 -0.30 5.18
N THR A 35 9.02 -0.85 5.16
CA THR A 35 9.43 -1.93 6.07
C THR A 35 9.98 -1.42 7.41
N GLY A 36 10.06 -0.10 7.60
CA GLY A 36 10.58 0.51 8.82
C GLY A 36 12.10 0.42 8.98
N ILE A 37 12.83 -0.05 7.97
CA ILE A 37 14.31 -0.08 7.95
C ILE A 37 14.87 1.34 7.92
N GLN A 38 14.20 2.25 7.22
CA GLN A 38 14.53 3.66 7.18
C GLN A 38 13.40 4.49 7.80
N LYS A 39 13.74 5.41 8.71
CA LYS A 39 12.78 6.40 9.21
C LYS A 39 12.66 7.52 8.19
N GLU A 40 11.43 7.86 7.83
CA GLU A 40 11.15 8.95 6.92
C GLU A 40 11.46 10.30 7.59
N ASN A 41 12.37 11.08 7.00
CA ASN A 41 12.57 12.47 7.40
C ASN A 41 11.55 13.35 6.66
N GLN A 42 10.26 13.18 6.94
CA GLN A 42 9.21 14.01 6.33
C GLN A 42 8.90 15.24 7.20
N PRO A 43 8.60 16.40 6.58
CA PRO A 43 8.09 17.55 7.30
C PRO A 43 6.68 17.24 7.82
N VAL A 44 6.51 17.33 9.14
CA VAL A 44 5.23 17.17 9.82
C VAL A 44 4.24 18.18 9.22
N SER A 45 3.24 17.70 8.47
CA SER A 45 2.17 18.55 7.96
C SER A 45 1.19 18.84 9.10
N ILE A 46 1.13 20.11 9.52
CA ILE A 46 0.48 20.54 10.77
C ILE A 46 -1.05 20.67 10.63
N ASN A 47 -1.63 20.53 9.43
CA ASN A 47 -3.05 20.86 9.25
C ASN A 47 -3.85 19.76 8.54
N LYS A 48 -4.68 19.10 9.37
CA LYS A 48 -5.71 18.10 9.08
C LYS A 48 -5.15 16.73 8.64
N PRO A 49 -5.32 15.66 9.43
CA PRO A 49 -4.86 14.33 9.03
C PRO A 49 -5.53 13.96 7.72
N ALA A 50 -4.75 13.56 6.70
CA ALA A 50 -5.29 13.07 5.43
C ALA A 50 -6.32 11.95 5.65
N ILE A 51 -6.12 11.21 6.74
CA ILE A 51 -6.95 10.11 7.20
C ILE A 51 -8.30 10.55 7.80
N ALA A 52 -8.54 11.86 7.97
CA ALA A 52 -9.85 12.41 8.33
C ALA A 52 -10.73 12.71 7.10
N ASP A 53 -10.23 12.53 5.86
CA ASP A 53 -11.00 12.76 4.64
C ASP A 53 -11.88 11.54 4.30
N PRO A 54 -13.22 11.67 4.30
CA PRO A 54 -14.10 10.55 3.98
C PRO A 54 -13.96 10.04 2.55
N GLY A 55 -13.61 10.93 1.60
CA GLY A 55 -13.39 10.56 0.20
C GLY A 55 -12.15 9.69 0.01
N ALA A 56 -11.09 9.93 0.78
CA ALA A 56 -9.90 9.08 0.79
C ALA A 56 -10.23 7.65 1.25
N TRP A 57 -11.08 7.48 2.27
CA TRP A 57 -11.55 6.16 2.71
C TRP A 57 -12.44 5.45 1.69
N GLU A 58 -13.23 6.20 0.92
CA GLU A 58 -14.03 5.65 -0.18
C GLU A 58 -13.14 5.09 -1.29
N ILE A 59 -12.07 5.81 -1.67
CA ILE A 59 -11.05 5.35 -2.63
C ILE A 59 -10.41 4.02 -2.16
N VAL A 60 -10.01 3.94 -0.89
CA VAL A 60 -9.45 2.70 -0.32
C VAL A 60 -10.48 1.58 -0.32
N CYS A 61 -11.71 1.85 0.10
CA CYS A 61 -12.77 0.85 0.15
C CYS A 61 -13.09 0.29 -1.24
N ASP A 62 -13.14 1.14 -2.26
CA ASP A 62 -13.42 0.72 -3.63
C ASP A 62 -12.27 -0.08 -4.24
N HIS A 63 -11.02 0.30 -3.95
CA HIS A 63 -9.85 -0.51 -4.29
C HIS A 63 -9.83 -1.86 -3.58
N THR A 64 -10.24 -1.91 -2.32
CA THR A 64 -10.29 -3.16 -1.55
C THR A 64 -11.35 -4.11 -2.10
N LYS A 65 -12.47 -3.58 -2.63
CA LYS A 65 -13.52 -4.38 -3.30
C LYS A 65 -13.10 -4.85 -4.70
N SER A 66 -12.26 -4.07 -5.38
CA SER A 66 -11.80 -4.36 -6.73
C SER A 66 -10.54 -5.24 -6.70
N SER A 67 -10.73 -6.55 -6.87
CA SER A 67 -9.65 -7.54 -6.97
C SER A 67 -8.65 -7.30 -8.14
N LYS A 68 -8.87 -6.29 -8.99
CA LYS A 68 -8.05 -5.99 -10.16
C LYS A 68 -6.96 -4.94 -9.92
N MET A 69 -7.08 -4.10 -8.89
CA MET A 69 -6.17 -2.98 -8.67
C MET A 69 -5.08 -3.32 -7.65
N THR A 70 -3.87 -2.86 -7.93
CA THR A 70 -2.67 -3.09 -7.12
C THR A 70 -2.48 -1.98 -6.09
N ILE A 71 -1.77 -2.26 -4.99
CA ILE A 71 -1.48 -1.26 -3.93
C ILE A 71 -0.86 0.04 -4.49
N PRO A 72 0.10 -0.01 -5.45
CA PRO A 72 0.66 1.22 -6.04
C PRO A 72 -0.38 2.09 -6.75
N GLU A 73 -1.39 1.50 -7.39
CA GLU A 73 -2.47 2.24 -8.06
C GLU A 73 -3.38 2.93 -7.04
N ALA A 74 -3.72 2.22 -5.95
CA ALA A 74 -4.49 2.79 -4.83
C ALA A 74 -3.78 4.00 -4.20
N GLN A 75 -2.47 3.86 -3.99
CA GLN A 75 -1.63 4.92 -3.44
C GLN A 75 -1.56 6.12 -4.39
N ALA A 76 -1.42 5.90 -5.70
CA ALA A 76 -1.43 6.98 -6.68
C ALA A 76 -2.76 7.75 -6.71
N GLU A 77 -3.90 7.06 -6.58
CA GLU A 77 -5.21 7.72 -6.48
C GLU A 77 -5.39 8.48 -5.17
N LEU A 78 -4.97 7.91 -4.04
CA LEU A 78 -4.97 8.60 -2.75
C LEU A 78 -4.10 9.84 -2.77
N GLN A 79 -2.88 9.74 -3.30
CA GLN A 79 -1.96 10.86 -3.43
C GLN A 79 -2.53 11.94 -4.37
N LYS A 80 -3.20 11.55 -5.45
CA LYS A 80 -3.88 12.50 -6.36
C LYS A 80 -5.06 13.22 -5.67
N HIS A 81 -5.82 12.51 -4.84
CA HIS A 81 -6.98 13.06 -4.12
C HIS A 81 -6.56 13.99 -2.98
N LEU A 82 -5.62 13.54 -2.15
CA LEU A 82 -5.14 14.26 -0.96
C LEU A 82 -4.04 15.29 -1.27
N ARG A 83 -3.37 15.17 -2.43
CA ARG A 83 -2.31 16.07 -2.91
C ARG A 83 -1.23 16.28 -1.83
N ALA A 84 -1.02 17.52 -1.41
CA ALA A 84 -0.01 17.90 -0.42
C ALA A 84 -0.34 17.44 1.01
N CYS A 85 -1.55 16.95 1.26
CA CYS A 85 -1.94 16.37 2.54
C CYS A 85 -1.68 14.86 2.61
N TYR A 86 -1.28 14.21 1.51
CA TYR A 86 -0.97 12.78 1.51
C TYR A 86 0.33 12.50 2.25
N MET A 87 0.26 11.70 3.30
CA MET A 87 1.41 11.13 4.00
C MET A 87 1.27 9.62 3.99
N GLU A 88 2.23 8.90 3.41
CA GLU A 88 2.18 7.43 3.35
C GLU A 88 2.15 6.82 4.77
N SER A 89 2.84 7.44 5.73
CA SER A 89 2.82 7.05 7.14
C SER A 89 1.42 6.97 7.73
N ASP A 90 0.51 7.87 7.34
CA ASP A 90 -0.86 7.89 7.85
C ASP A 90 -1.65 6.69 7.33
N TRP A 91 -1.32 6.21 6.12
CA TRP A 91 -2.02 5.12 5.46
C TRP A 91 -1.32 3.77 5.60
N MET A 92 -0.12 3.73 6.19
CA MET A 92 0.72 2.54 6.28
C MET A 92 0.00 1.38 7.00
N GLU A 93 -0.68 1.64 8.11
CA GLU A 93 -1.44 0.62 8.84
C GLU A 93 -2.62 0.06 8.02
N THR A 94 -3.25 0.92 7.21
CA THR A 94 -4.34 0.50 6.31
C THR A 94 -3.80 -0.33 5.15
N LEU A 95 -2.69 0.08 4.55
CA LEU A 95 -2.03 -0.64 3.44
C LEU A 95 -1.41 -1.97 3.90
N ASP A 96 -0.88 -2.04 5.12
CA ASP A 96 -0.42 -3.27 5.73
C ASP A 96 -1.58 -4.23 6.03
N ALA A 97 -2.69 -3.72 6.58
CA ALA A 97 -3.89 -4.52 6.81
C ALA A 97 -4.45 -5.14 5.50
N ILE A 98 -4.40 -4.41 4.39
CA ILE A 98 -4.77 -4.90 3.05
C ILE A 98 -3.78 -5.97 2.56
N LEU A 99 -2.48 -5.76 2.77
CA LEU A 99 -1.44 -6.70 2.37
C LEU A 99 -1.53 -8.01 3.17
N VAL A 100 -1.66 -7.94 4.49
CA VAL A 100 -1.79 -9.09 5.42
C VAL A 100 -3.06 -9.89 5.16
N ALA A 101 -4.11 -9.25 4.65
CA ALA A 101 -5.33 -9.93 4.28
C ALA A 101 -5.18 -10.81 3.02
N GLU A 102 -4.00 -10.84 2.37
CA GLU A 102 -3.59 -11.73 1.25
C GLU A 102 -4.77 -12.32 0.46
N ASN A 103 -5.29 -11.55 -0.50
CA ASN A 103 -6.35 -11.97 -1.42
C ASN A 103 -7.73 -12.24 -0.78
N ASN A 104 -7.93 -11.91 0.50
CA ASN A 104 -9.22 -11.94 1.18
C ASN A 104 -9.84 -10.54 1.28
N VAL A 105 -10.60 -10.20 0.25
CA VAL A 105 -11.33 -8.92 0.11
C VAL A 105 -12.20 -8.63 1.34
N THR A 106 -12.87 -9.65 1.91
CA THR A 106 -13.78 -9.47 3.04
C THR A 106 -13.02 -9.08 4.31
N THR A 107 -11.90 -9.75 4.60
CA THR A 107 -11.05 -9.43 5.75
C THR A 107 -10.37 -8.07 5.59
N ALA A 108 -9.88 -7.75 4.40
CA ALA A 108 -9.29 -6.45 4.10
C ALA A 108 -10.31 -5.32 4.29
N LEU A 109 -11.50 -5.45 3.71
CA LEU A 109 -12.55 -4.43 3.77
C LEU A 109 -13.07 -4.23 5.20
N GLN A 110 -13.16 -5.30 5.99
CA GLN A 110 -13.55 -5.22 7.39
C GLN A 110 -12.52 -4.42 8.20
N LYS A 111 -11.24 -4.73 8.06
CA LYS A 111 -10.16 -3.99 8.76
C LYS A 111 -10.10 -2.52 8.33
N VAL A 112 -10.25 -2.22 7.04
CA VAL A 112 -10.28 -0.84 6.52
C VAL A 112 -11.44 -0.06 7.15
N LYS A 113 -12.63 -0.66 7.25
CA LYS A 113 -13.78 -0.01 7.90
C LYS A 113 -13.60 0.18 9.40
N GLU A 114 -12.95 -0.76 10.08
CA GLU A 114 -12.63 -0.64 11.50
C GLU A 114 -11.65 0.51 11.76
N LEU A 115 -10.60 0.63 10.95
CA LEU A 115 -9.64 1.73 11.02
C LEU A 115 -10.30 3.09 10.70
N ALA A 116 -11.14 3.16 9.66
CA ALA A 116 -11.90 4.37 9.32
C ALA A 116 -12.80 4.82 10.48
N LYS A 117 -13.47 3.87 11.14
CA LYS A 117 -14.34 4.15 12.29
C LYS A 117 -13.54 4.59 13.51
N ALA A 118 -12.39 3.96 13.78
CA ALA A 118 -11.53 4.32 14.90
C ALA A 118 -11.07 5.79 14.80
N ILE A 119 -10.76 6.26 13.58
CA ILE A 119 -10.26 7.61 13.34
C ILE A 119 -11.38 8.66 13.36
N GLN A 120 -12.59 8.29 12.97
CA GLN A 120 -13.79 9.14 13.12
C GLN A 120 -14.30 9.25 14.58
N GLN A 121 -13.77 8.42 15.49
CA GLN A 121 -14.14 8.42 16.91
C GLN A 121 -13.10 9.09 17.82
N VAL A 122 -11.98 9.57 17.26
CA VAL A 122 -11.00 10.37 18.02
C VAL A 122 -11.57 11.79 18.18
N PRO A 123 -11.79 12.27 19.42
CA PRO A 123 -12.39 13.58 19.71
C PRO A 123 -11.50 14.77 19.34
#